data_AF-A0A6B3HD07-F1
#
_entry.id   AF-A0A6B3HD07-F1
#
_cell.length_a   1.000
_cell.length_b   1.000
_cell.length_c   1.000
_cell.angle_alpha   90.00
_cell.angle_beta   90.00
_cell.angle_gamma   90.00
#
_symmetry.space_group_name_H-M   'P 1'
#
loop_
_entity.id
_entity.type
_entity.pdbx_description
1 polymer ?
#
loop_
_entity_poly.entity_id
_entity_poly.type
_entity_poly.pdbx_seq_one_letter_code
_entity_poly.pdbx_strand_id
1 'polypeptide(L)'
;DPILRLRTYLEKEKLADEAFFTELETESETLGKRVREVVRAMPDPEPMSLFEHGYADGNSLVDEERAQFAAYQASFADSAEEGK
;
A
#
# COMPACT_ATOMS: atom_id res chain seq x y z
N ASP A 1 -12.49 24.51 -10.53
CA ASP A 1 -12.57 23.14 -10.03
C ASP A 1 -13.18 22.23 -11.11
N PRO A 2 -12.47 21.19 -11.60
CA PRO A 2 -12.98 20.27 -12.62
C PRO A 2 -14.07 19.33 -12.12
N ILE A 3 -14.06 18.92 -10.85
CA ILE A 3 -15.08 18.05 -10.24
C ILE A 3 -16.39 18.83 -10.14
N LEU A 4 -16.32 20.07 -9.66
CA LEU A 4 -17.50 20.94 -9.58
C LEU A 4 -18.11 21.22 -10.96
N ARG A 5 -17.27 21.43 -11.98
CA ARG A 5 -17.74 21.62 -13.37
C ARG A 5 -18.52 20.42 -13.88
N LEU A 6 -18.04 19.20 -13.61
CA LEU A 6 -18.71 17.98 -14.01
C LEU A 6 -20.01 17.77 -13.23
N ARG A 7 -20.00 17.98 -11.92
CA ARG A 7 -21.20 17.90 -11.08
C ARG A 7 -22.33 18.79 -11.60
N THR A 8 -22.03 20.06 -11.86
CA THR A 8 -23.01 21.02 -12.40
C THR A 8 -23.56 20.57 -13.76
N TYR A 9 -22.74 19.94 -14.60
CA TYR A 9 -23.20 19.40 -15.88
C TYR A 9 -24.16 18.21 -15.68
N LEU A 10 -23.83 17.26 -14.80
CA LEU A 10 -24.66 16.08 -14.52
C LEU A 10 -26.02 16.46 -13.93
N GLU A 11 -26.06 17.46 -13.03
CA GLU A 11 -27.31 17.99 -12.46
C GLU A 11 -28.19 18.65 -13.55
N LYS A 12 -27.58 19.43 -14.45
CA LYS A 12 -28.30 20.10 -15.56
C LYS A 12 -28.91 19.12 -16.55
N GLU A 13 -28.19 18.05 -16.88
CA GLU A 13 -28.65 17.00 -17.78
C GLU A 13 -29.57 15.97 -17.08
N LYS A 14 -29.87 16.16 -15.79
CA LYS A 14 -30.68 15.24 -14.96
C LYS A 14 -30.14 13.80 -14.93
N LEU A 15 -28.82 13.67 -15.03
CA LEU A 15 -28.11 12.38 -14.98
C LEU A 15 -27.74 11.97 -13.55
N ALA A 16 -27.72 12.93 -12.62
CA ALA A 16 -27.50 12.72 -11.20
C ALA A 16 -28.30 13.76 -10.39
N ASP A 17 -28.74 13.36 -9.21
CA ASP A 17 -29.44 14.21 -8.25
C ASP A 17 -28.70 14.28 -6.90
N GLU A 18 -29.27 15.00 -5.94
CA GLU A 18 -28.69 15.14 -4.61
C GLU A 18 -28.54 13.78 -3.90
N ALA A 19 -29.53 12.90 -4.04
CA ALA A 19 -29.49 11.57 -3.42
C ALA A 19 -28.32 10.74 -3.94
N PHE A 20 -28.07 10.76 -5.25
CA PHE A 20 -26.90 10.14 -5.86
C PHE A 20 -25.60 10.65 -5.26
N PHE A 21 -25.42 11.97 -5.14
CA PHE A 21 -24.18 12.53 -4.58
C PHE A 21 -24.02 12.25 -3.09
N THR A 22 -25.11 12.22 -2.31
CA THR A 22 -25.06 11.85 -0.89
C THR A 22 -24.66 10.38 -0.69
N GLU A 23 -25.19 9.49 -1.51
CA GLU A 23 -24.82 8.07 -1.49
C GLU A 23 -23.34 7.89 -1.86
N LEU A 24 -22.90 8.52 -2.96
CA LEU A 24 -21.53 8.46 -3.43
C LEU A 24 -20.52 9.00 -2.40
N GLU A 25 -20.84 10.09 -1.70
CA GLU A 25 -20.01 10.63 -0.62
C GLU A 25 -19.88 9.62 0.53
N THR A 26 -20.99 9.00 0.91
CA THR A 26 -21.03 7.98 1.97
C THR A 26 -20.18 6.75 1.61
N GLU A 27 -20.29 6.29 0.36
CA GLU A 27 -19.48 5.20 -0.18
C GLU A 27 -17.99 5.58 -0.18
N SER A 28 -17.66 6.78 -0.66
CA SER A 28 -16.29 7.28 -0.74
C SER A 28 -15.62 7.37 0.63
N GLU A 29 -16.32 7.89 1.63
CA GLU A 29 -15.86 7.94 3.01
C GLU A 29 -15.64 6.54 3.60
N THR A 30 -16.57 5.62 3.34
CA THR A 30 -16.46 4.22 3.79
C THR A 30 -15.25 3.53 3.16
N LEU A 31 -15.06 3.69 1.85
CA LEU A 31 -13.92 3.16 1.13
C LEU A 31 -12.61 3.76 1.66
N GLY A 32 -12.55 5.06 1.85
CA GLY A 32 -11.38 5.76 2.36
C GLY A 32 -10.98 5.34 3.77
N LYS A 33 -11.95 5.03 4.65
CA LYS A 33 -11.69 4.45 5.98
C LYS A 33 -11.11 3.05 5.85
N ARG A 34 -11.78 2.18 5.10
CA ARG A 34 -11.35 0.78 4.89
C ARG A 34 -9.93 0.71 4.32
N VAL A 35 -9.61 1.51 3.31
CA VAL A 35 -8.26 1.51 2.71
C VAL A 35 -7.20 1.88 3.74
N ARG A 36 -7.44 2.93 4.55
CA ARG A 36 -6.49 3.34 5.59
C ARG A 36 -6.31 2.26 6.67
N GLU A 37 -7.39 1.61 7.06
CA GLU A 37 -7.35 0.50 8.02
C GLU A 37 -6.55 -0.67 7.47
N VAL A 38 -6.84 -1.11 6.24
CA VAL A 38 -6.16 -2.22 5.59
C VAL A 38 -4.67 -1.92 5.41
N VAL A 39 -4.31 -0.74 4.88
CA VAL A 39 -2.91 -0.35 4.66
C VAL A 39 -2.11 -0.33 5.96
N ARG A 40 -2.69 0.17 7.06
CA ARG A 40 -2.04 0.17 8.37
C ARG A 40 -1.91 -1.21 9.00
N ALA A 41 -2.81 -2.12 8.64
CA ALA A 41 -2.80 -3.50 9.13
C ALA A 41 -2.01 -4.46 8.23
N MET A 42 -1.43 -3.97 7.12
CA MET A 42 -0.59 -4.80 6.27
C MET A 42 0.60 -5.31 7.09
N PRO A 43 0.92 -6.61 7.03
CA PRO A 43 2.13 -7.11 7.66
C PRO A 43 3.35 -6.48 6.99
N ASP A 44 4.43 -6.37 7.75
CA ASP A 44 5.70 -5.98 7.17
C ASP A 44 6.09 -6.97 6.07
N PRO A 45 6.65 -6.48 4.95
CA PRO A 45 7.13 -7.36 3.90
C PRO A 45 8.27 -8.24 4.42
N GLU A 46 8.51 -9.36 3.74
CA GLU A 46 9.62 -10.23 4.07
C GLU A 46 10.95 -9.45 3.87
N PRO A 47 11.88 -9.42 4.85
CA PRO A 47 13.05 -8.56 4.78
C PRO A 47 13.95 -8.74 3.54
N MET A 48 14.00 -9.95 2.97
CA MET A 48 14.78 -10.25 1.76
C MET A 48 14.09 -9.77 0.48
N SER A 49 12.80 -9.41 0.52
CA SER A 49 12.07 -8.84 -0.63
C SER A 49 12.71 -7.53 -1.13
N LEU A 50 13.50 -6.86 -0.29
CA LEU A 50 14.31 -5.69 -0.66
C LEU A 50 15.19 -5.92 -1.90
N PHE A 51 15.69 -7.16 -2.07
CA PHE A 51 16.62 -7.50 -3.15
C PHE A 51 15.95 -7.99 -4.44
N GLU A 52 14.62 -8.16 -4.47
CA GLU A 52 13.93 -8.87 -5.55
C GLU A 52 13.63 -8.02 -6.79
N HIS A 53 13.57 -6.70 -6.64
CA HIS A 53 13.08 -5.81 -7.72
C HIS A 53 14.06 -4.70 -8.09
N GLY A 54 15.34 -4.84 -7.70
CA GLY A 54 16.39 -3.87 -8.04
C GLY A 54 16.85 -3.96 -9.51
N TYR A 55 16.88 -5.17 -10.07
CA TYR A 55 17.22 -5.43 -11.47
C TYR A 55 16.19 -6.37 -12.09
N ALA A 56 15.94 -6.21 -13.39
CA ALA A 56 15.03 -7.09 -14.13
C ALA A 56 15.57 -8.52 -14.24
N ASP A 57 16.90 -8.66 -14.34
CA ASP A 57 17.64 -9.92 -14.31
C ASP A 57 18.51 -9.99 -13.04
N GLY A 58 19.05 -11.17 -12.72
CA GLY A 58 19.96 -11.35 -11.57
C GLY A 58 21.24 -10.51 -11.68
N ASN A 59 21.75 -10.06 -10.53
CA ASN A 59 23.01 -9.32 -10.44
C ASN A 59 23.91 -10.01 -9.39
N SER A 60 25.07 -10.51 -9.83
CA SER A 60 25.97 -11.29 -8.99
C SER A 60 26.44 -10.56 -7.73
N LEU A 61 26.61 -9.24 -7.80
CA LEU A 61 26.99 -8.45 -6.62
C LEU A 61 25.84 -8.36 -5.63
N VAL A 62 24.62 -8.13 -6.13
CA VAL A 62 23.41 -8.07 -5.31
C VAL A 62 23.10 -9.42 -4.68
N ASP A 63 23.38 -10.53 -5.36
CA ASP A 63 23.23 -11.88 -4.81
C ASP A 63 24.23 -12.14 -3.67
N GLU A 64 25.47 -11.64 -3.81
CA GLU A 64 26.47 -11.72 -2.74
C GLU A 64 26.06 -10.88 -1.52
N GLU A 65 25.62 -9.63 -1.73
CA GLU A 65 25.11 -8.75 -0.68
C GLU A 65 23.89 -9.35 0.03
N ARG A 66 22.99 -9.99 -0.72
CA ARG A 66 21.84 -10.72 -0.19
C ARG A 66 22.28 -11.85 0.75
N ALA A 67 23.28 -12.63 0.37
CA ALA A 67 23.82 -13.71 1.21
C ALA A 67 24.49 -13.17 2.48
N GLN A 68 25.26 -12.09 2.37
CA GLN A 68 25.89 -11.44 3.52
C GLN A 68 24.85 -10.87 4.50
N PHE A 69 23.79 -10.24 3.98
CA PHE A 69 22.69 -9.70 4.79
C PHE A 69 21.92 -10.80 5.54
N ALA A 70 21.67 -11.94 4.89
CA ALA A 70 21.04 -13.09 5.55
C ALA A 70 21.91 -13.65 6.70
N ALA A 71 23.22 -13.79 6.48
CA ALA A 71 24.15 -14.24 7.53
C ALA A 71 24.22 -13.25 8.71
N TYR A 72 24.20 -11.95 8.41
CA TYR A 72 24.15 -10.90 9.42
C TYR A 72 22.85 -10.98 10.25
N GLN A 73 21.69 -11.11 9.62
CA GLN A 73 20.42 -11.25 10.35
C GLN A 73 20.39 -12.51 11.24
N ALA A 74 20.88 -13.64 10.73
CA ALA A 74 20.97 -14.88 11.50
C ALA A 74 21.84 -14.73 12.76
N SER A 75 22.84 -13.84 12.75
CA SER A 75 23.68 -13.59 13.93
C SER A 75 22.94 -12.97 15.12
N PHE A 76 21.75 -12.39 14.91
CA PHE A 76 20.90 -11.83 15.98
C PHE A 76 19.77 -12.77 16.40
N ALA A 77 19.58 -13.90 15.72
CA ALA A 77 18.47 -14.82 16.02
C ALA A 77 18.55 -15.37 17.46
N ASP A 78 19.75 -15.60 18.00
CA ASP A 78 19.94 -16.05 19.38
C ASP A 78 19.67 -14.94 20.42
N SER A 79 19.78 -13.66 20.05
CA SER A 79 19.53 -12.52 20.95
C SER A 79 18.05 -12.13 21.05
N ALA A 80 17.22 -12.55 20.09
CA ALA A 80 15.80 -12.24 20.06
C ALA A 80 14.95 -13.15 20.99
N GLU A 81 15.45 -14.33 21.38
CA GLU A 81 14.74 -15.25 22.28
C GLU A 81 14.87 -14.87 23.76
N GLU A 82 15.92 -14.17 24.19
CA GLU A 82 16.13 -13.79 25.61
C GLU A 82 15.33 -12.54 26.06
N GLY A 83 14.66 -11.85 25.13
CA GLY A 83 13.98 -10.57 25.38
C GLY A 83 12.44 -10.61 25.41
N LYS A 84 11.80 -11.78 25.42
CA LYS A 84 10.34 -11.94 25.47
C LYS A 84 9.82 -12.30 26.86
#